data_AF-C5T1T6-F1
#
_entry.id   AF-C5T1T6-F1
#
_cell.length_a   1.000
_cell.length_b   1.000
_cell.length_c   1.000
_cell.angle_alpha   90.00
_cell.angle_beta   90.00
_cell.angle_gamma   90.00
#
_symmetry.space_group_name_H-M   'P 1'
#
loop_
_entity.id
_entity.type
_entity.pdbx_description
1 polymer ?
#
loop_
_entity_poly.entity_id
_entity_poly.type
_entity_poly.pdbx_seq_one_letter_code
_entity_poly.pdbx_strand_id
1 'polypeptide(L)' 'MRARWKWVLTAKKRNGQPYASSREEAIDFFDRFFGYVSKSDFLTGRDGKWTGCNLGWLMTEAKFSAVIEGNYDNRELEAA' A
#
# COMPACT_ATOMS: atom_id res chain seq x y z
N MET A 1 11.35 -5.90 -3.46
CA MET A 1 10.35 -6.29 -2.44
C MET A 1 10.94 -6.66 -1.07
N ARG A 2 12.13 -7.29 -0.96
CA ARG A 2 12.80 -7.62 0.34
C ARG A 2 12.83 -6.47 1.36
N ALA A 3 13.09 -5.25 0.89
CA ALA A 3 13.09 -4.06 1.75
C ALA A 3 11.72 -3.80 2.41
N ARG A 4 10.62 -4.00 1.69
CA ARG A 4 9.26 -3.83 2.22
C ARG A 4 8.87 -4.96 3.17
N TRP A 5 9.30 -6.19 2.91
CA TRP A 5 9.18 -7.29 3.87
C TRP A 5 9.88 -7.00 5.19
N LYS A 6 11.14 -6.52 5.13
CA LYS A 6 11.87 -6.08 6.32
C LYS A 6 11.12 -4.94 7.03
N TRP A 7 10.63 -3.96 6.28
CA TRP A 7 9.87 -2.85 6.84
C TRP A 7 8.65 -3.33 7.60
N VAL A 8 7.81 -4.20 7.02
CA VAL A 8 6.57 -4.69 7.65
C VAL A 8 6.85 -5.40 8.99
N LEU A 9 7.97 -6.12 9.08
CA LEU A 9 8.36 -6.85 10.29
C LEU A 9 9.08 -5.99 11.35
N THR A 10 9.55 -4.79 10.99
CA THR A 10 10.40 -3.97 11.89
C THR A 10 9.81 -2.59 12.20
N ALA A 11 8.94 -2.08 11.33
CA ALA A 11 8.31 -0.78 11.49
C ALA A 11 7.26 -0.83 12.61
N LYS A 12 7.11 0.30 13.29
CA LYS A 12 6.12 0.48 14.35
C LYS A 12 5.07 1.49 13.91
N LYS A 13 3.82 1.20 14.25
CA LYS A 13 2.69 2.13 14.19
C LYS A 13 2.90 3.24 15.21
N ARG A 14 2.09 4.29 15.11
CA ARG A 14 2.12 5.44 16.05
C ARG A 14 1.90 5.02 17.51
N ASN A 15 1.13 3.96 17.75
CA ASN A 15 0.88 3.40 19.08
C ASN A 15 2.01 2.47 19.58
N GLY A 16 3.14 2.39 18.87
CA GLY A 16 4.30 1.57 19.22
C GLY A 16 4.19 0.09 18.86
N GLN A 17 3.02 -0.39 18.42
CA GLN A 17 2.84 -1.77 17.98
C GLN A 17 3.48 -2.01 16.60
N PRO A 18 4.02 -3.21 16.33
CA PRO A 18 4.53 -3.54 15.01
C PRO A 18 3.42 -3.61 13.95
N TYR A 19 3.79 -3.52 12.68
CA TYR A 19 2.88 -3.80 11.57
C TYR A 19 2.60 -5.29 11.42
N ALA A 20 3.62 -6.13 11.62
CA ALA A 20 3.51 -7.58 11.74
C ALA A 20 4.60 -8.12 12.66
N SER A 21 4.31 -9.17 13.40
CA SER A 21 5.24 -9.86 14.31
C SER A 21 5.63 -11.26 13.83
N SER A 22 4.91 -11.79 12.85
CA SER A 22 5.15 -13.10 12.24
C SER A 22 5.09 -13.02 10.72
N ARG A 23 5.51 -14.10 10.06
CA ARG A 23 5.40 -14.21 8.60
C ARG A 23 3.93 -14.19 8.15
N GLU A 24 3.06 -14.88 8.87
CA GLU A 24 1.63 -14.94 8.59
C GLU A 24 0.98 -13.56 8.70
N GLU A 25 1.29 -12.79 9.75
CA GLU A 25 0.82 -11.41 9.89
C GLU A 25 1.37 -10.49 8.79
N ALA A 26 2.60 -10.72 8.33
CA ALA A 26 3.17 -9.94 7.24
C ALA A 26 2.47 -10.26 5.90
N ILE A 27 2.10 -11.52 5.67
CA ILE A 27 1.30 -11.93 4.51
C ILE A 27 -0.07 -11.27 4.57
N ASP A 28 -0.75 -11.33 5.71
CA ASP A 28 -2.05 -10.67 5.92
C ASP A 28 -1.96 -9.14 5.73
N PHE A 29 -0.85 -8.51 6.14
CA PHE A 29 -0.59 -7.11 5.83
C PHE A 29 -0.53 -6.86 4.31
N PHE A 30 0.23 -7.67 3.57
CA PHE A 30 0.35 -7.50 2.12
C PHE A 30 -0.97 -7.80 1.39
N ASP A 31 -1.74 -8.78 1.85
CA ASP A 31 -3.07 -9.08 1.31
C ASP A 31 -3.98 -7.84 1.41
N ARG A 32 -4.07 -7.24 2.60
CA ARG A 32 -4.83 -5.98 2.79
C ARG A 32 -4.27 -4.82 1.97
N PHE A 33 -2.95 -4.68 1.91
CA PHE A 33 -2.29 -3.63 1.13
C PHE A 33 -2.63 -3.74 -0.37
N PHE A 34 -2.50 -4.92 -0.96
CA PHE A 34 -2.84 -5.13 -2.37
C PHE A 34 -4.35 -5.11 -2.62
N GLY A 35 -5.16 -5.53 -1.63
CA GLY A 35 -6.61 -5.38 -1.64
C GLY A 35 -7.06 -3.91 -1.60
N TYR A 36 -6.30 -3.03 -0.97
CA TYR A 36 -6.51 -1.58 -1.05
C TYR A 36 -6.12 -1.04 -2.43
N VAL A 37 -4.93 -1.40 -2.92
CA VAL A 37 -4.42 -0.99 -4.23
C VAL A 37 -5.39 -1.38 -5.35
N SER A 38 -5.96 -2.58 -5.31
CA SER A 38 -6.87 -3.09 -6.36
C SER A 38 -8.19 -2.31 -6.48
N LYS A 39 -8.59 -1.59 -5.42
CA LYS A 39 -9.79 -0.75 -5.40
C LYS A 39 -9.56 0.64 -6.00
N SER A 40 -8.31 1.10 -6.06
CA SER A 40 -7.98 2.42 -6.62
C SER A 40 -7.87 2.35 -8.14
N ASP A 41 -8.66 3.15 -8.85
CA ASP A 41 -8.62 3.18 -10.32
C ASP A 41 -7.36 3.86 -10.85
N PHE A 42 -6.81 4.80 -10.08
CA PHE A 42 -5.51 5.41 -10.37
C PHE A 42 -4.36 4.41 -10.20
N LEU A 43 -4.31 3.68 -9.07
CA LEU A 43 -3.21 2.73 -8.82
C LEU A 43 -3.29 1.48 -9.70
N THR A 44 -4.46 1.17 -10.24
CA THR A 44 -4.63 0.07 -11.21
C THR A 44 -4.57 0.55 -12.65
N GLY A 45 -4.51 1.86 -12.89
CA GLY A 45 -4.52 2.48 -14.22
C GLY A 45 -5.84 2.34 -14.98
N ARG A 46 -6.93 1.93 -14.30
CA ARG A 46 -8.27 1.78 -14.89
C ARG A 46 -8.89 3.13 -15.27
N ASP A 47 -8.50 4.21 -14.62
CA ASP A 47 -8.96 5.57 -14.96
C ASP A 47 -8.29 6.15 -16.21
N GLY A 48 -7.28 5.46 -16.76
CA GLY A 48 -6.54 5.89 -17.95
C GLY A 48 -5.64 7.12 -17.74
N LYS A 49 -5.63 7.74 -16.55
CA LYS A 49 -4.83 8.94 -16.26
C LYS A 49 -3.34 8.59 -16.13
N TRP A 50 -3.05 7.39 -15.62
CA TRP A 50 -1.67 6.92 -15.46
C TRP A 50 -1.58 5.39 -15.50
N THR A 51 -0.77 4.86 -16.41
CA THR A 51 -0.57 3.41 -16.61
C THR A 51 0.78 2.89 -16.13
N GLY A 52 1.61 3.75 -15.53
CA GLY A 52 2.95 3.42 -15.05
C GLY A 52 3.00 2.78 -13.66
N CYS A 53 1.84 2.46 -13.05
CA CYS A 53 1.75 1.90 -11.71
C CYS A 53 2.12 0.41 -11.67
N ASN A 54 3.40 0.10 -11.84
CA ASN A 54 3.90 -1.27 -11.70
C ASN A 54 4.36 -1.56 -10.26
N LEU A 55 4.58 -2.85 -9.95
CA LEU A 55 5.06 -3.28 -8.63
C LEU A 55 6.40 -2.66 -8.24
N GLY A 56 7.28 -2.36 -9.20
CA GLY A 56 8.57 -1.70 -8.93
C GLY A 56 8.36 -0.29 -8.35
N TRP A 57 7.49 0.49 -8.98
CA TRP A 57 7.11 1.82 -8.52
C TRP A 57 6.41 1.77 -7.15
N LEU A 58 5.44 0.86 -7.01
CA LEU A 58 4.64 0.72 -5.79
C LEU A 58 5.47 0.33 -4.57
N MET A 59 6.56 -0.42 -4.78
CA MET A 59 7.44 -0.89 -3.71
C MET A 59 8.58 0.07 -3.37
N THR A 60 8.67 1.23 -4.03
CA THR A 60 9.53 2.33 -3.57
C THR A 60 9.04 2.83 -2.21
N GLU A 61 9.95 3.30 -1.37
CA GLU A 61 9.58 3.73 -0.02
C GLU A 61 8.52 4.83 -0.02
N ALA A 62 8.75 5.88 -0.81
CA ALA A 62 7.85 7.02 -0.88
C ALA A 62 6.43 6.63 -1.32
N LYS A 63 6.30 5.75 -2.32
CA LYS A 63 4.99 5.35 -2.84
C LYS A 63 4.29 4.35 -1.95
N PHE A 64 5.03 3.40 -1.39
CA PHE A 64 4.51 2.46 -0.40
C PHE A 64 3.94 3.20 0.83
N SER A 65 4.65 4.20 1.37
CA SER A 65 4.15 5.02 2.48
C SER A 65 2.90 5.82 2.08
N ALA A 66 2.91 6.45 0.90
CA ALA A 66 1.76 7.22 0.42
C ALA A 66 0.48 6.36 0.26
N VAL A 67 0.61 5.09 -0.12
CA VAL A 67 -0.53 4.15 -0.16
C VAL A 67 -1.04 3.84 1.24
N ILE A 68 -0.15 3.59 2.22
CA ILE A 68 -0.53 3.33 3.61
C ILE A 68 -1.23 4.55 4.25
N GLU A 69 -0.80 5.76 3.88
CA GLU A 69 -1.40 7.03 4.31
C GLU A 69 -2.75 7.34 3.63
N GLY A 70 -3.14 6.53 2.63
CA GLY A 70 -4.40 6.68 1.92
C GLY A 70 -4.39 7.76 0.83
N ASN A 71 -3.23 8.24 0.39
CA ASN A 71 -3.12 9.36 -0.57
C ASN A 71 -3.73 9.05 -1.97
N TYR A 72 -4.12 7.80 -2.20
CA TYR A 72 -4.70 7.31 -3.45
C TYR A 72 -6.09 6.70 -3.27
N ASP A 73 -6.74 6.97 -2.13
CA ASP A 73 -8.14 6.65 -1.95
C ASP A 73 -8.96 7.38 -3.01
N ASN A 74 -10.00 6.73 -3.53
CA ASN A 74 -10.98 7.34 -4.43
C ASN A 74 -11.91 8.34 -3.70
N ARG A 75 -11.40 9.10 -2.71
CA ARG A 75 -12.16 10.03 -1.85
C ARG A 75 -12.89 11.12 -2.63
N GLU A 76 -12.46 11.44 -3.85
CA GLU A 76 -13.15 12.41 -4.71
C GLU A 76 -14.37 11.82 -5.46
N LEU A 77 -14.54 10.50 -5.55
CA LEU A 77 -15.68 9.88 -6.26
C LEU A 77 -16.94 9.74 -5.39
N GLU A 78 -16.84 9.86 -4.06
CA GLU A 78 -18.00 9.79 -3.15
C GLU A 78 -18.64 11.16 -2.86
N ALA A 79 -18.06 12.26 -3.33
CA ALA A 79 -18.52 13.63 -3.07
C ALA A 79 -19.21 14.31 -4.27
N ALA A 80 -19.54 13.56 -5.33
CA ALA A 80 -20.24 14.03 -6.53
C ALA A 80 -21.52 13.22 -6.77
#